data_AF-A0A7C1FQD7-F1
#
_entry.id   AF-A0A7C1FQD7-F1
#
_cell.length_a   1.000
_cell.length_b   1.000
_cell.length_c   1.000
_cell.angle_alpha   90.00
_cell.angle_beta   90.00
_cell.angle_gamma   90.00
#
_symmetry.space_group_name_H-M   'P 1'
#
loop_
_entity.id
_entity.type
_entity.pdbx_description
1 polymer ?
#
loop_
_entity_poly.entity_id
_entity_poly.type
_entity_poly.pdbx_seq_one_letter_code
_entity_poly.pdbx_strand_id
1 'polypeptide(L)'
;MARFRFRLQTLLHYRQHLVEQSEQAVARLSAEEQALLEQIHHCRAELNSRADHGAGMKAHQLQLQDAYRQQLADRVRLLERQLDAVRSERQREQERLVERMQACDVLERLRERRLQEHAYTERRDEQNQLDDIATRQRRARSSANGL
;
A
#
# COMPACT_ATOMS: atom_id res chain seq x y z
N MET A 1 9.97 29.33 -21.50
CA MET A 1 9.93 28.81 -20.12
C MET A 1 10.38 27.38 -20.11
N ALA A 2 11.29 27.03 -19.20
CA ALA A 2 11.86 25.70 -19.16
C ALA A 2 10.89 24.77 -18.42
N ARG A 3 10.59 23.58 -18.95
CA ARG A 3 9.74 22.62 -18.23
C ARG A 3 10.49 22.11 -16.99
N PHE A 4 9.83 22.13 -15.83
CA PHE A 4 10.36 21.53 -14.61
C PHE A 4 10.70 20.05 -14.81
N ARG A 5 11.90 19.64 -14.39
CA ARG A 5 12.35 18.24 -14.42
C ARG A 5 12.89 17.86 -13.04
N PHE A 6 12.22 16.91 -12.40
CA PHE A 6 12.69 16.37 -11.13
C PHE A 6 13.76 15.30 -11.37
N ARG A 7 14.98 15.56 -10.89
CA ARG A 7 16.14 14.67 -11.12
C ARG A 7 15.95 13.25 -10.57
N LEU A 8 15.12 13.09 -9.55
CA LEU A 8 14.85 11.80 -8.90
C LEU A 8 13.51 11.19 -9.35
N GLN A 9 12.96 11.60 -10.49
CA GLN A 9 11.66 11.09 -10.96
C GLN A 9 11.65 9.57 -11.13
N THR A 10 12.71 9.00 -11.71
CA THR A 10 12.83 7.54 -11.90
C THR A 10 12.86 6.80 -10.55
N LEU A 11 13.57 7.34 -9.57
CA LEU A 11 13.63 6.76 -8.23
C LEU A 11 12.28 6.85 -7.52
N LEU A 12 11.57 7.97 -7.67
CA LEU A 12 10.22 8.15 -7.14
C LEU A 12 9.25 7.11 -7.72
N HIS A 13 9.23 6.93 -9.05
CA HIS A 13 8.39 5.91 -9.69
C HIS A 13 8.72 4.50 -9.21
N TYR A 14 10.01 4.18 -9.07
CA TYR A 14 10.42 2.88 -8.53
C TYR A 14 9.90 2.66 -7.10
N ARG A 15 9.98 3.68 -6.24
CA ARG A 15 9.47 3.62 -4.86
C ARG A 15 7.94 3.50 -4.82
N GLN A 16 7.21 4.22 -5.66
CA GLN A 16 5.76 4.09 -5.80
C GLN A 16 5.37 2.66 -6.21
N HIS A 17 6.06 2.08 -7.19
CA HIS A 17 5.84 0.70 -7.59
C HIS A 17 6.13 -0.30 -6.45
N LEU A 18 7.14 -0.06 -5.62
CA LEU A 18 7.38 -0.90 -4.44
C LEU A 18 6.25 -0.80 -3.40
N VAL A 19 5.64 0.37 -3.24
CA VAL A 19 4.46 0.56 -2.38
C VAL A 19 3.31 -0.27 -2.94
N GLU A 20 2.99 -0.12 -4.22
CA GLU A 20 1.92 -0.87 -4.90
C GLU A 20 2.11 -2.40 -4.75
N GLN A 21 3.35 -2.89 -4.92
CA GLN A 21 3.65 -4.31 -4.72
C GLN A 21 3.40 -4.78 -3.29
N SER A 22 3.74 -3.96 -2.29
CA SER A 22 3.47 -4.30 -0.88
C SER A 22 1.99 -4.24 -0.55
N GLU A 23 1.24 -3.28 -1.11
CA GLU A 23 -0.21 -3.23 -0.96
C GLU A 23 -0.88 -4.49 -1.52
N GLN A 24 -0.46 -4.93 -2.71
CA GLN A 24 -0.93 -6.17 -3.32
C GLN A 24 -0.60 -7.40 -2.47
N ALA A 25 0.60 -7.45 -1.88
CA ALA A 25 1.00 -8.54 -0.99
C ALA A 25 0.13 -8.60 0.27
N VAL A 26 -0.10 -7.44 0.92
CA VAL A 26 -0.97 -7.33 2.10
C VAL A 26 -2.40 -7.73 1.75
N ALA A 27 -2.93 -7.26 0.62
CA ALA A 27 -4.27 -7.62 0.16
C ALA A 27 -4.42 -9.13 -0.07
N ARG A 28 -3.43 -9.76 -0.73
CA ARG A 28 -3.39 -11.21 -0.95
C ARG A 28 -3.39 -11.98 0.37
N LEU A 29 -2.51 -11.62 1.31
CA LEU A 29 -2.42 -12.28 2.63
C LEU A 29 -3.70 -12.08 3.46
N SER A 30 -4.36 -10.93 3.32
CA SER A 30 -5.64 -10.67 3.99
C SER A 30 -6.77 -11.54 3.43
N ALA A 31 -6.79 -11.75 2.11
CA ALA A 31 -7.73 -12.68 1.48
C ALA A 31 -7.47 -14.14 1.89
N GLU A 32 -6.20 -14.54 1.99
CA GLU A 32 -5.80 -15.87 2.47
C GLU A 32 -6.18 -16.08 3.95
N GLU A 33 -5.96 -15.08 4.81
CA GLU A 33 -6.40 -15.09 6.20
C GLU A 33 -7.92 -15.33 6.30
N GLN A 34 -8.69 -14.59 5.51
CA GLN A 34 -10.14 -14.71 5.47
C GLN A 34 -10.60 -16.10 5.01
N ALA A 35 -9.98 -16.64 3.95
CA ALA A 35 -10.30 -17.98 3.45
C ALA A 35 -9.99 -19.07 4.49
N LEU A 36 -8.90 -18.94 5.24
CA LEU A 36 -8.55 -19.87 6.34
C LEU A 36 -9.56 -19.77 7.49
N LEU A 37 -9.99 -18.56 7.87
CA LEU A 37 -11.01 -18.37 8.89
C LEU A 37 -12.35 -19.01 8.50
N GLU A 38 -12.76 -18.88 7.24
CA GLU A 38 -13.98 -19.51 6.72
C GLU A 38 -13.89 -21.04 6.75
N GLN A 39 -12.74 -21.61 6.38
CA GLN A 39 -12.51 -23.06 6.47
C GLN A 39 -12.54 -23.55 7.92
N ILE A 40 -11.91 -22.84 8.85
CA ILE A 40 -11.94 -23.17 10.28
C ILE A 40 -13.37 -23.11 10.80
N HIS A 41 -14.11 -22.07 10.45
CA HIS A 41 -15.51 -21.92 10.83
C HIS A 41 -16.36 -23.08 10.31
N HIS A 42 -16.18 -23.47 9.05
CA HIS A 42 -16.88 -24.61 8.46
C HIS A 42 -16.56 -25.92 9.19
N CYS A 43 -15.28 -26.24 9.41
CA CYS A 43 -14.88 -27.45 10.13
C CYS A 43 -15.41 -27.49 11.57
N ARG A 44 -15.44 -26.34 12.26
CA ARG A 44 -16.00 -26.23 13.61
C ARG A 44 -17.52 -26.39 13.62
N ALA A 45 -18.21 -25.84 12.62
CA ALA A 45 -19.65 -26.04 12.46
C ALA A 45 -19.99 -27.52 12.20
N GLU A 46 -19.19 -28.23 11.40
CA GLU A 46 -19.34 -29.68 11.20
C GLU A 46 -19.10 -30.50 12.48
N LEU A 47 -18.10 -30.12 13.28
CA LEU A 47 -17.84 -30.77 14.57
C LEU A 47 -19.00 -30.61 15.55
N ASN A 48 -19.61 -29.41 15.58
CA ASN A 48 -20.72 -29.09 16.46
C ASN A 48 -22.02 -29.80 16.03
N SER A 49 -22.36 -29.77 14.73
CA SER A 49 -23.60 -30.41 14.23
C SER A 49 -23.63 -31.92 14.45
N ARG A 50 -22.45 -32.56 14.51
CA ARG A 50 -22.31 -34.00 14.72
C ARG A 50 -22.15 -34.40 16.20
N ALA A 51 -22.18 -33.45 17.14
CA ALA A 51 -22.06 -33.75 18.56
C ALA A 51 -23.33 -34.41 19.15
N ASP A 52 -24.50 -34.20 18.53
CA ASP A 52 -25.80 -34.55 19.12
C ASP A 52 -26.37 -35.93 18.68
N HIS A 53 -25.66 -36.70 17.83
CA HIS A 53 -26.24 -37.86 17.13
C HIS A 53 -25.90 -39.23 17.75
N GLY A 54 -25.86 -39.35 19.08
CA GLY A 54 -25.42 -40.60 19.76
C GLY A 54 -26.51 -41.64 20.04
N ALA A 55 -27.80 -41.28 19.98
CA ALA A 55 -28.88 -42.17 20.41
C ALA A 55 -29.25 -43.19 19.32
N GLY A 56 -29.07 -44.49 19.62
CA GLY A 56 -29.50 -45.60 18.74
C GLY A 56 -28.47 -46.10 17.73
N MET A 57 -27.23 -45.58 17.76
CA MET A 57 -26.15 -46.04 16.88
C MET A 57 -25.51 -47.36 17.32
N LYS A 58 -25.10 -48.18 16.35
CA LYS A 58 -24.30 -49.40 16.60
C LYS A 58 -22.85 -49.01 16.96
N ALA A 59 -22.17 -49.85 17.76
CA ALA A 59 -20.80 -49.58 18.23
C ALA A 59 -19.78 -49.22 17.10
N HIS A 60 -19.86 -49.89 15.94
CA HIS A 60 -18.99 -49.57 14.80
C HIS A 60 -19.26 -48.18 14.18
N GLN A 61 -20.51 -47.68 14.27
CA GLN A 61 -20.88 -46.36 13.77
C GLN A 61 -20.36 -45.26 14.69
N LEU A 62 -20.37 -45.51 16.00
CA LEU A 62 -19.76 -44.61 17.00
C LEU A 62 -18.24 -44.52 16.79
N GLN A 63 -17.54 -45.65 16.58
CA GLN A 63 -16.10 -45.65 16.28
C GLN A 63 -15.75 -44.85 15.01
N LEU A 64 -16.54 -45.02 13.95
CA LEU A 64 -16.33 -44.26 12.70
C LEU A 64 -16.57 -42.76 12.91
N GLN A 65 -17.60 -42.39 13.68
CA GLN A 65 -17.91 -41.01 14.00
C GLN A 65 -16.80 -40.37 14.84
N ASP A 66 -16.28 -41.07 15.85
CA ASP A 66 -15.18 -40.57 16.67
C ASP A 66 -13.89 -40.38 15.85
N ALA A 67 -13.54 -41.33 14.98
CA ALA A 67 -12.39 -41.19 14.09
C ALA A 67 -12.53 -39.97 13.16
N TYR A 68 -13.72 -39.75 12.59
CA TYR A 68 -14.00 -38.58 11.76
C TYR A 68 -13.90 -37.27 12.56
N ARG A 69 -14.42 -37.24 13.80
CA ARG A 69 -14.31 -36.06 14.68
C ARG A 69 -12.86 -35.74 15.03
N GLN A 70 -12.04 -36.77 15.28
CA GLN A 70 -10.60 -36.60 15.50
C GLN A 70 -9.93 -36.01 14.26
N GLN A 71 -10.22 -36.52 13.06
CA GLN A 71 -9.69 -35.98 11.81
C GLN A 71 -10.09 -34.51 11.59
N LEU A 72 -11.34 -34.15 11.84
CA LEU A 72 -11.79 -32.75 11.76
C LEU A 72 -11.09 -31.86 12.79
N ALA A 73 -10.92 -32.34 14.03
CA ALA A 73 -10.22 -31.59 15.07
C ALA A 73 -8.74 -31.36 14.71
N ASP A 74 -8.06 -32.36 14.18
CA ASP A 74 -6.68 -32.24 13.70
C ASP A 74 -6.59 -31.32 12.48
N ARG A 75 -7.59 -31.35 11.59
CA ARG A 75 -7.69 -30.41 10.47
C ARG A 75 -7.84 -28.97 10.94
N VAL A 76 -8.70 -28.72 11.94
CA VAL A 76 -8.85 -27.39 12.56
C VAL A 76 -7.53 -26.91 13.14
N ARG A 77 -6.82 -27.74 13.91
CA ARG A 77 -5.51 -27.39 14.46
C ARG A 77 -4.48 -27.07 13.39
N LEU A 78 -4.49 -27.80 12.28
CA LEU A 78 -3.60 -27.52 11.14
C LEU A 78 -3.92 -26.15 10.52
N LEU A 79 -5.21 -25.88 10.26
CA LEU A 79 -5.66 -24.61 9.69
C LEU A 79 -5.36 -23.43 10.62
N GLU A 80 -5.48 -23.60 11.94
CA GLU A 80 -5.11 -22.58 12.94
C GLU A 80 -3.61 -22.25 12.88
N ARG A 81 -2.75 -23.26 12.76
CA ARG A 81 -1.31 -23.04 12.58
C ARG A 81 -0.99 -22.29 11.28
N GLN A 82 -1.69 -22.62 10.20
CA GLN A 82 -1.56 -21.92 8.92
C GLN A 82 -2.03 -20.47 9.05
N LEU A 83 -3.15 -20.24 9.74
CA LEU A 83 -3.69 -18.91 10.01
C LEU A 83 -2.68 -18.05 10.78
N ASP A 84 -2.05 -18.59 11.83
CA ASP A 84 -1.05 -17.89 12.62
C ASP A 84 0.20 -17.54 11.79
N ALA A 85 0.61 -18.43 10.89
CA ALA A 85 1.70 -18.17 9.96
C ALA A 85 1.36 -17.03 8.98
N VAL A 86 0.19 -17.08 8.34
CA VAL A 86 -0.30 -16.05 7.41
C VAL A 86 -0.45 -14.70 8.11
N ARG A 87 -0.97 -14.67 9.35
CA ARG A 87 -1.06 -13.45 10.16
C ARG A 87 0.30 -12.84 10.46
N SER A 88 1.26 -13.68 10.83
CA SER A 88 2.63 -13.24 11.09
C SER A 88 3.29 -12.67 9.82
N GLU A 89 3.05 -13.28 8.66
CA GLU A 89 3.53 -12.78 7.39
C GLU A 89 2.84 -11.47 6.99
N ARG A 90 1.50 -11.38 7.15
CA ARG A 90 0.73 -10.16 6.88
C ARG A 90 1.24 -8.99 7.70
N GLN A 91 1.50 -9.21 8.99
CA GLN A 91 2.04 -8.18 9.87
C GLN A 91 3.40 -7.67 9.38
N ARG A 92 4.31 -8.57 8.99
CA ARG A 92 5.62 -8.20 8.43
C ARG A 92 5.49 -7.41 7.13
N GLU A 93 4.57 -7.79 6.25
CA GLU A 93 4.33 -7.05 5.01
C GLU A 93 3.69 -5.68 5.25
N GLN A 94 2.85 -5.54 6.29
CA GLN A 94 2.32 -4.24 6.70
C GLN A 94 3.42 -3.31 7.22
N GLU A 95 4.35 -3.82 8.03
CA GLU A 95 5.51 -3.05 8.49
C GLU A 95 6.37 -2.59 7.30
N ARG A 96 6.64 -3.49 6.35
CA ARG A 96 7.35 -3.15 5.10
C ARG A 96 6.61 -2.11 4.26
N LEU A 97 5.29 -2.20 4.18
CA LEU A 97 4.46 -1.22 3.46
C LEU A 97 4.63 0.17 4.09
N VAL A 98 4.56 0.28 5.41
CA VAL A 98 4.75 1.55 6.12
C VAL A 98 6.13 2.15 5.83
N GLU A 99 7.20 1.36 5.90
CA GLU A 99 8.55 1.82 5.58
C GLU A 99 8.66 2.31 4.13
N ARG A 100 8.05 1.59 3.18
CA ARG A 100 8.05 1.96 1.77
C ARG A 100 7.26 3.25 1.50
N MET A 101 6.10 3.41 2.15
CA MET A 101 5.30 4.64 2.08
C MET A 101 6.09 5.83 2.62
N GLN A 102 6.71 5.70 3.79
CA GLN A 102 7.54 6.76 4.36
C GLN A 102 8.69 7.16 3.42
N ALA A 103 9.36 6.18 2.81
CA ALA A 103 10.43 6.46 1.85
C ALA A 103 9.92 7.14 0.56
N CYS A 104 8.71 6.82 0.13
CA CYS A 104 8.05 7.47 -1.00
C CYS A 104 7.66 8.91 -0.67
N ASP A 105 7.01 9.14 0.46
CA ASP A 105 6.57 10.45 0.95
C ASP A 105 7.72 11.46 1.02
N VAL A 106 8.89 11.03 1.46
CA VAL A 106 10.09 11.89 1.52
C VAL A 106 10.47 12.40 0.12
N LEU A 107 10.41 11.55 -0.91
CA LEU A 107 10.72 11.93 -2.28
C LEU A 107 9.62 12.81 -2.90
N GLU A 108 8.36 12.56 -2.58
CA GLU A 108 7.24 13.39 -3.02
C GLU A 108 7.33 14.79 -2.45
N ARG A 109 7.57 14.93 -1.14
CA ARG A 109 7.78 16.23 -0.49
C ARG A 109 9.00 16.96 -1.06
N LEU A 110 10.08 16.24 -1.36
CA LEU A 110 11.25 16.82 -2.01
C LEU A 110 10.91 17.33 -3.42
N ARG A 111 10.15 16.56 -4.20
CA ARG A 111 9.68 16.98 -5.53
C ARG A 111 8.82 18.22 -5.46
N GLU A 112 7.88 18.28 -4.53
CA GLU A 112 6.97 19.41 -4.34
C GLU A 112 7.76 20.68 -3.98
N ARG A 113 8.69 20.58 -3.02
CA ARG A 113 9.56 21.72 -2.65
C ARG A 113 10.38 22.21 -3.84
N ARG A 114 10.96 21.31 -4.64
CA ARG A 114 11.72 21.68 -5.84
C ARG A 114 10.87 22.33 -6.92
N LEU A 115 9.61 21.91 -7.04
CA LEU A 115 8.65 22.52 -7.95
C LEU A 115 8.31 23.94 -7.52
N GLN A 116 8.10 24.17 -6.21
CA GLN A 116 7.85 25.50 -5.65
C GLN A 116 9.05 26.44 -5.87
N GLU A 117 10.27 25.95 -5.63
CA GLU A 117 11.52 26.69 -5.90
C GLU A 117 11.64 27.08 -7.40
N HIS A 118 11.34 26.15 -8.30
CA HIS A 118 11.32 26.42 -9.75
C HIS A 118 10.28 27.47 -10.13
N ALA A 119 9.05 27.36 -9.62
CA ALA A 119 7.99 28.32 -9.91
C ALA A 119 8.33 29.73 -9.38
N TYR A 120 8.95 29.81 -8.20
CA TYR A 120 9.41 31.08 -7.64
C TYR A 120 10.50 31.73 -8.50
N THR A 121 11.49 30.94 -8.93
CA THR A 121 12.58 31.44 -9.78
C THR A 121 12.09 31.89 -11.15
N GLU A 122 11.20 31.13 -11.81
CA GLU A 122 10.61 31.56 -13.09
C GLU A 122 9.84 32.88 -12.97
N ARG A 123 9.00 33.04 -11.93
CA ARG A 123 8.28 34.30 -11.69
C ARG A 123 9.22 35.48 -11.48
N ARG A 124 10.33 35.27 -10.76
CA ARG A 124 11.33 36.31 -10.51
C ARG A 124 12.06 36.69 -11.80
N ASP A 125 12.42 35.71 -12.63
CA ASP A 125 13.08 35.94 -13.90
C ASP A 125 12.16 36.67 -14.90
N GLU A 126 10.88 36.29 -14.95
CA GLU A 126 9.85 37.00 -15.73
C GLU A 126 9.72 38.46 -15.28
N GLN A 127 9.66 38.70 -13.97
CA GLN A 127 9.57 40.06 -13.43
C GLN A 127 10.81 40.88 -13.80
N ASN A 128 12.01 40.33 -13.65
CA ASN A 128 13.25 41.00 -14.04
C ASN A 128 13.28 41.34 -15.54
N GLN A 129 12.79 40.44 -16.40
CA GLN A 129 12.70 40.68 -17.85
C GLN A 129 11.73 41.81 -18.17
N LEU A 130 10.58 41.87 -17.50
CA LEU A 130 9.60 42.95 -17.68
C LEU A 130 10.16 44.31 -17.22
N ASP A 131 10.82 44.35 -16.07
CA ASP A 131 11.45 45.56 -15.53
C ASP A 131 12.57 46.06 -16.44
N ASP A 132 13.39 45.16 -16.99
CA ASP A 132 14.44 45.50 -17.96
C ASP A 132 13.84 46.11 -19.24
N ILE A 133 12.76 45.52 -19.77
CA ILE A 133 12.05 46.05 -20.95
C ILE A 133 11.50 47.46 -20.65
N ALA A 134 10.84 47.64 -19.51
CA ALA A 134 10.29 48.92 -19.09
C ALA A 134 11.39 49.99 -18.95
N THR A 135 12.53 49.63 -18.35
CA THR A 135 13.67 50.53 -18.14
C THR A 135 14.30 50.94 -19.47
N ARG A 136 14.46 50.00 -20.41
CA ARG A 136 14.96 50.28 -21.77
C ARG A 136 14.01 51.20 -22.54
N GLN A 137 12.71 50.97 -22.49
CA GLN A 137 11.72 51.85 -23.13
C GLN A 137 11.72 53.26 -22.54
N ARG A 138 11.86 53.40 -21.22
CA ARG A 138 11.94 54.70 -20.55
C ARG A 138 13.17 55.49 -20.98
N ARG A 139 14.34 54.84 -21.06
CA ARG A 139 15.59 55.45 -21.56
C ARG A 139 15.47 55.87 -23.03
N ALA A 140 14.88 55.03 -23.88
CA ALA A 140 14.66 55.35 -25.28
C ALA A 140 13.75 56.58 -25.46
N ARG A 141 12.69 56.71 -24.64
CA ARG A 141 11.80 57.88 -24.65
C ARG A 141 12.45 59.15 -24.11
N SER A 142 13.29 59.06 -23.07
CA SER A 142 13.99 60.25 -22.55
C SER A 142 15.04 60.78 -23.53
N SER A 143 15.69 59.91 -24.30
CA SER A 143 16.61 60.33 -25.36
C SER A 143 15.90 60.95 -26.57
N ALA A 144 14.62 60.62 -26.82
CA ALA A 144 13.85 61.18 -27.93
C ALA A 144 13.26 62.58 -27.62
N ASN A 145 13.02 62.92 -26.35
CA ASN A 145 12.53 64.23 -25.90
C ASN A 145 13.66 65.20 -25.47
N GLY A 146 14.93 64.83 -25.68
CA GLY A 146 16.12 65.58 -25.28
C GLY A 146 16.82 66.35 -26.41
N LEU A 147 16.18 66.53 -27.56
CA LEU A 147 16.56 67.43 -28.67
C LEU A 147 15.42 68.43 -28.89
#